data_AF-A0A4R6KEA6-F1
#
_entry.id   AF-A0A4R6KEA6-F1
#
_cell.length_a   1.000
_cell.length_b   1.000
_cell.length_c   1.000
_cell.angle_alpha   90.00
_cell.angle_beta   90.00
_cell.angle_gamma   90.00
#
_symmetry.space_group_name_H-M   'P 1'
#
loop_
_entity.id
_entity.type
_entity.pdbx_description
1 polymer ?
#
loop_
_entity_poly.entity_id
_entity_poly.type
_entity_poly.pdbx_seq_one_letter_code
_entity_poly.pdbx_strand_id
1 'polypeptide(L)' 'MRDGLPRHTSDLTGATGSGRYAFNITNYNASSCKVTIDRSNTMTGGKALTNPGIPVT' A
#
# COMPACT_ATOMS: atom_id res chain seq x y z
N MET A 1 24.55 -1.56 -1.59
CA MET A 1 24.04 -2.90 -1.94
C MET A 1 22.56 -3.00 -1.56
N ARG A 2 21.67 -2.68 -2.50
CA ARG A 2 20.48 -3.47 -2.89
C ARG A 2 19.84 -2.79 -4.12
N ASP A 3 20.61 -2.76 -5.21
CA ASP A 3 20.18 -2.26 -6.51
C ASP A 3 19.69 -3.46 -7.33
N GLY A 4 18.41 -3.83 -7.22
CA GLY A 4 17.90 -4.97 -7.99
C GLY A 4 16.53 -5.55 -7.65
N LEU A 5 15.83 -5.08 -6.61
CA LEU A 5 14.42 -5.43 -6.43
C LEU A 5 13.55 -4.49 -7.26
N PRO A 6 12.67 -4.99 -8.15
CA PRO A 6 11.77 -4.14 -8.90
C PRO A 6 10.89 -3.35 -7.92
N ARG A 7 10.91 -2.03 -8.07
CA ARG A 7 10.07 -1.12 -7.29
C ARG A 7 8.62 -1.38 -7.66
N HIS A 8 7.77 -1.69 -6.68
CA HIS A 8 6.34 -1.74 -6.92
C HIS A 8 5.84 -0.34 -7.34
N THR A 9 4.97 -0.29 -8.34
CA THR A 9 4.33 0.94 -8.81
C THR A 9 2.82 0.72 -8.88
N SER A 10 2.06 1.72 -8.46
CA SER A 10 0.60 1.70 -8.47
C SER A 10 0.08 3.00 -9.05
N ASP A 11 -0.53 2.93 -10.24
CA ASP A 11 -1.21 4.06 -10.85
C ASP A 11 -2.72 3.92 -10.64
N LEU A 12 -3.28 4.84 -9.85
CA LEU A 12 -4.71 4.93 -9.54
C LEU A 12 -5.35 6.12 -10.26
N THR A 13 -4.70 6.65 -11.30
CA THR A 13 -5.28 7.71 -12.14
C THR A 13 -6.62 7.24 -12.72
N GLY A 14 -7.66 8.05 -12.53
CA GLY A 14 -9.02 7.70 -12.93
C GLY A 14 -9.79 6.83 -11.93
N ALA A 15 -9.16 6.32 -10.87
CA ALA A 15 -9.87 5.61 -9.81
C ALA A 15 -10.82 6.56 -9.06
N THR A 16 -12.07 6.12 -8.90
CA THR A 16 -13.14 6.85 -8.21
C THR A 16 -13.50 6.18 -6.88
N GLY A 17 -14.23 6.88 -6.01
CA GLY A 17 -14.63 6.39 -4.69
C GLY A 17 -13.70 6.83 -3.54
N SER A 18 -14.12 6.53 -2.32
CA SER A 18 -13.46 7.00 -1.08
C SER A 18 -12.12 6.29 -0.81
N GLY A 19 -12.02 5.00 -1.16
CA GLY A 19 -10.84 4.16 -0.98
C GLY A 19 -9.99 4.08 -2.25
N ARG A 20 -8.91 4.85 -2.28
CA ARG A 20 -7.89 4.81 -3.36
C ARG A 20 -6.54 4.53 -2.74
N TYR A 21 -6.41 3.36 -2.14
CA TYR A 21 -5.19 2.88 -1.52
C TYR A 21 -4.45 1.98 -2.50
N ALA A 22 -3.12 2.12 -2.61
CA ALA A 22 -2.33 1.23 -3.46
C ALA A 22 -2.45 -0.24 -3.00
N PHE A 23 -2.55 -0.46 -1.69
CA PHE A 23 -2.89 -1.74 -1.10
C PHE A 23 -4.17 -1.62 -0.28
N ASN A 24 -5.22 -2.36 -0.68
CA ASN A 24 -6.46 -2.50 0.08
C ASN A 24 -6.53 -3.86 0.77
N ILE A 25 -6.02 -3.96 2.00
CA ILE A 25 -5.99 -5.21 2.76
C ILE A 25 -7.23 -5.31 3.65
N THR A 26 -8.14 -6.22 3.30
CA THR A 26 -9.45 -6.35 3.96
C THR A 26 -9.49 -7.39 5.08
N ASN A 27 -8.52 -8.31 5.13
CA ASN A 27 -8.40 -9.34 6.16
C ASN A 27 -7.21 -9.07 7.10
N TYR A 28 -7.10 -7.83 7.60
CA TYR A 28 -6.06 -7.43 8.54
C TYR A 28 -6.59 -7.48 9.98
N ASN A 29 -5.79 -8.03 10.89
CA ASN A 29 -6.02 -7.91 12.32
C ASN A 29 -4.69 -7.64 13.04
N ALA A 30 -4.61 -6.50 13.74
CA ALA A 30 -3.38 -6.07 14.41
C ALA A 30 -2.82 -7.08 15.43
N SER A 31 -3.67 -7.96 15.97
CA SER A 31 -3.31 -8.95 16.98
C SER A 31 -3.11 -10.36 16.39
N SER A 32 -4.03 -10.81 15.53
CA SER A 32 -4.09 -12.21 15.07
C SER A 32 -3.70 -12.43 13.59
N CYS A 33 -3.69 -11.39 12.75
CA CYS A 33 -3.32 -11.49 11.33
C CYS A 33 -2.60 -10.21 10.89
N LYS A 34 -1.34 -10.13 11.28
CA LYS A 34 -0.50 -8.94 11.09
C LYS A 34 -0.03 -8.85 9.64
N VAL A 35 -0.02 -7.64 9.13
CA VAL A 35 0.56 -7.28 7.83
C VAL A 35 1.44 -6.06 8.07
N THR A 36 2.60 -6.05 7.41
CA THR A 36 3.48 -4.88 7.34
C THR A 36 3.73 -4.59 5.86
N ILE A 37 3.66 -3.32 5.48
CA ILE A 37 3.92 -2.88 4.11
C ILE A 37 5.31 -2.25 4.06
N ASP A 38 6.14 -2.73 3.13
CA ASP A 38 7.40 -2.05 2.84
C ASP A 38 7.15 -0.72 2.12
N ARG A 39 7.91 0.32 2.47
CA ARG A 39 7.69 1.68 1.91
C ARG A 39 8.06 1.84 0.43
N SER A 40 8.60 0.84 -0.24
CA SER A 40 9.22 0.98 -1.57
C SER A 40 8.26 1.31 -2.72
N ASN A 41 6.95 1.30 -2.54
CA ASN A 41 5.99 1.57 -3.63
C ASN A 41 6.04 3.04 -4.14
N THR A 42 5.81 3.26 -5.44
CA THR A 42 5.41 4.58 -5.98
C THR A 42 3.92 4.58 -6.23
N MET A 43 3.20 5.56 -5.70
CA MET A 43 1.77 5.71 -6.00
C MET A 43 1.48 7.02 -6.71
N THR A 44 0.72 6.94 -7.80
CA THR A 44 0.16 8.08 -8.54
C THR A 44 -1.36 8.07 -8.42
N GLY A 45 -1.98 9.25 -8.24
CA GLY A 45 -3.44 9.43 -8.27
C GLY A 45 -4.23 8.88 -7.06
N GLY A 46 -3.63 8.08 -6.18
CA GLY A 46 -4.29 7.57 -4.98
C GLY A 46 -4.27 8.54 -3.79
N LYS A 47 -4.81 8.09 -2.65
CA LYS A 47 -4.85 8.86 -1.38
C LYS A 47 -3.79 8.45 -0.37
N ALA A 48 -3.46 7.16 -0.28
CA ALA A 48 -2.41 6.66 0.59
C ALA A 48 -1.87 5.31 0.11
N LEU A 49 -0.73 4.90 0.64
CA LEU A 49 -0.10 3.62 0.30
C LEU A 49 -0.96 2.41 0.71
N THR A 50 -1.57 2.45 1.89
CA THR A 50 -2.33 1.34 2.45
C THR A 50 -3.51 1.83 3.31
N ASN A 51 -4.41 0.92 3.72
CA ASN A 51 -5.50 1.20 4.65
C ASN A 51 -4.97 1.78 5.98
N PRO A 52 -5.74 2.65 6.64
CA PRO A 52 -5.38 3.14 7.97
C PRO A 52 -5.12 2.02 8.97
N GLY A 53 -4.10 2.18 9.80
CA GLY A 53 -3.74 1.25 10.87
C GLY A 53 -2.77 0.14 10.48
N ILE A 54 -2.46 -0.06 9.19
CA ILE A 54 -1.44 -1.02 8.75
C ILE A 54 -0.06 -0.36 8.83
N PRO A 55 0.91 -0.95 9.56
CA PRO A 55 2.27 -0.42 9.64
C PRO A 55 2.95 -0.36 8.27
N VAL A 56 3.70 0.73 8.06
CA VAL A 56 4.59 0.91 6.91
C VAL A 56 6.02 1.02 7.43
N THR A 57 6.95 0.22 6.90
CA THR A 57 8.36 0.18 7.31
C THR A 57 9.31 0.29 6.14
#